data_AF-A0A2M8L5N6-F1
#
_entry.id   AF-A0A2M8L5N6-F1
#
_cell.length_a   1.000
_cell.length_b   1.000
_cell.length_c   1.000
_cell.angle_alpha   90.00
_cell.angle_beta   90.00
_cell.angle_gamma   90.00
#
_symmetry.space_group_name_H-M   'P 1'
#
loop_
_entity.id
_entity.type
_entity.pdbx_description
1 polymer ?
#
loop_
_entity_poly.entity_id
_entity_poly.type
_entity_poly.pdbx_seq_one_letter_code
_entity_poly.pdbx_strand_id
1 'polypeptide(L)'
;MSSNIMKKVIKVIVSMGVGEGAQDKSVIEAASEDLLVITGQKPKVTRAKISISEFNLREGAPIGLMVTLRSKRKDAFLEKLFRIVLPRLRDFQGLSIKSFDGQGNYNLGIPEQIVFPEIDASKVKKIRGLQITIVIDTNSNKEAYKILRNLGAPFEKESPSFAKATGGRSG
;
A
#
# COMPACT_ATOMS: atom_id res chain seq x y z
N MET A 1 -10.75 7.97 -16.16
CA MET A 1 -9.78 6.85 -16.31
C MET A 1 -10.43 5.76 -17.15
N SER A 2 -9.75 5.22 -18.17
CA SER A 2 -10.34 4.16 -19.01
C SER A 2 -10.62 2.90 -18.18
N SER A 3 -11.91 2.55 -18.06
CA SER A 3 -12.43 1.41 -17.30
C SER A 3 -11.70 0.09 -17.59
N ASN A 4 -11.20 -0.10 -18.82
CA ASN A 4 -10.51 -1.33 -19.23
C ASN A 4 -9.16 -1.54 -18.51
N ILE A 5 -8.37 -0.48 -18.32
CA ILE A 5 -7.05 -0.58 -17.67
C ILE A 5 -7.21 -0.89 -16.18
N MET A 6 -8.24 -0.32 -15.54
CA MET A 6 -8.50 -0.55 -14.12
C MET A 6 -8.84 -2.01 -13.79
N LYS A 7 -9.44 -2.75 -14.74
CA LYS A 7 -9.72 -4.20 -14.59
C LYS A 7 -8.46 -5.05 -14.46
N LYS A 8 -7.33 -4.58 -14.99
CA LYS A 8 -6.04 -5.25 -14.85
C LYS A 8 -5.49 -5.19 -13.42
N VAL A 9 -5.97 -4.27 -12.59
CA VAL A 9 -5.62 -4.30 -11.16
C VAL A 9 -6.60 -5.20 -10.42
N ILE A 10 -6.11 -6.36 -9.98
CA ILE A 10 -6.91 -7.43 -9.36
C ILE A 10 -7.40 -7.01 -7.97
N LYS A 11 -6.49 -6.50 -7.13
CA LYS A 11 -6.77 -6.10 -5.76
C LYS A 11 -5.70 -5.14 -5.24
N VAL A 12 -6.05 -4.41 -4.19
CA VAL A 12 -5.11 -3.62 -3.40
C VAL A 12 -5.16 -4.14 -1.98
N ILE A 13 -4.01 -4.46 -1.41
CA ILE A 13 -3.88 -4.88 -0.03
C ILE A 13 -3.26 -3.72 0.73
N VAL A 14 -3.91 -3.30 1.82
CA VAL A 14 -3.39 -2.31 2.74
C VAL A 14 -3.14 -3.02 4.06
N SER A 15 -1.92 -2.94 4.58
CA SER A 15 -1.55 -3.56 5.84
C SER A 15 -0.84 -2.58 6.76
N MET A 16 -0.96 -2.83 8.06
CA MET A 16 -0.29 -2.06 9.10
C MET A 16 0.32 -3.04 10.11
N GLY A 17 1.61 -2.87 10.37
CA GLY A 17 2.29 -3.54 11.46
C GLY A 17 1.98 -2.85 12.79
N VAL A 18 1.50 -3.60 13.77
CA VAL A 18 1.13 -3.08 15.09
C VAL A 18 1.71 -4.02 16.14
N GLY A 19 3.04 -4.06 16.24
CA GLY A 19 3.76 -5.00 17.12
C GLY A 19 3.40 -4.85 18.60
N GLU A 20 3.13 -3.62 19.05
CA GLU A 20 2.64 -3.32 20.42
C GLU A 20 1.28 -3.95 20.71
N GLY A 21 0.53 -4.31 19.67
CA GLY A 21 -0.75 -5.00 19.80
C GLY A 21 -0.67 -6.33 20.53
N ALA A 22 0.50 -6.96 20.53
CA ALA A 22 0.73 -8.21 21.26
C ALA A 22 0.61 -8.03 22.78
N GLN A 23 0.88 -6.83 23.28
CA GLN A 23 0.81 -6.47 24.71
C GLN A 23 -0.47 -5.71 25.05
N ASP A 24 -0.94 -4.85 24.14
CA ASP A 24 -2.14 -4.03 24.36
C ASP A 24 -3.10 -4.12 23.17
N LYS A 25 -4.23 -4.78 23.40
CA LYS A 25 -5.29 -4.95 22.39
C LYS A 25 -5.96 -3.63 22.01
N SER A 26 -6.00 -2.64 22.89
CA SER A 26 -6.61 -1.33 22.60
C SER A 26 -5.88 -0.58 21.50
N VAL A 27 -4.58 -0.86 21.32
CA VAL A 27 -3.75 -0.33 20.24
C VAL A 27 -4.17 -0.88 18.88
N ILE A 28 -4.53 -2.17 18.82
CA ILE A 28 -5.06 -2.82 17.62
C ILE A 28 -6.42 -2.25 17.25
N GLU A 29 -7.27 -2.00 18.26
CA GLU A 29 -8.61 -1.41 18.06
C GLU A 29 -8.50 0.01 17.49
N ALA A 30 -7.67 0.87 18.08
CA ALA A 30 -7.43 2.23 17.57
C ALA A 30 -6.85 2.21 16.14
N ALA A 31 -5.85 1.37 15.87
CA ALA A 31 -5.29 1.24 14.53
C ALA A 31 -6.29 0.66 13.52
N SER A 32 -7.25 -0.17 13.97
CA SER A 32 -8.32 -0.70 13.14
C SER A 32 -9.34 0.38 12.78
N GLU A 33 -9.60 1.34 13.67
CA GLU A 33 -10.46 2.50 13.37
C GLU A 33 -9.81 3.40 12.32
N ASP A 34 -8.51 3.71 12.49
CA ASP A 34 -7.74 4.47 11.49
C ASP A 34 -7.83 3.83 10.10
N LEU A 35 -7.53 2.52 10.01
CA LEU A 35 -7.59 1.79 8.74
C LEU A 35 -9.00 1.67 8.17
N LEU A 36 -10.02 1.54 9.02
CA LEU A 36 -11.43 1.51 8.59
C LEU A 36 -11.79 2.82 7.89
N VAL A 37 -11.43 3.94 8.49
CA VAL A 37 -11.72 5.27 7.94
C VAL A 37 -10.95 5.52 6.64
N ILE A 38 -9.69 5.08 6.57
CA ILE A 38 -8.87 5.19 5.36
C ILE A 38 -9.42 4.36 4.20
N THR A 39 -9.87 3.13 4.46
CA THR A 39 -10.18 2.13 3.43
C THR A 39 -11.68 1.94 3.18
N GLY A 40 -12.55 2.44 4.06
CA GLY A 40 -13.98 2.21 4.04
C GLY A 40 -14.39 0.75 4.27
N GLN A 41 -13.49 -0.07 4.83
CA GLN A 41 -13.71 -1.49 5.06
C GLN A 41 -13.08 -1.94 6.38
N LYS A 42 -13.81 -2.73 7.16
CA LYS A 42 -13.32 -3.25 8.45
C LYS A 42 -12.05 -4.10 8.24
N PRO A 43 -10.93 -3.76 8.88
CA PRO A 43 -9.70 -4.55 8.80
C PRO A 43 -9.81 -5.90 9.49
N LYS A 44 -9.08 -6.88 8.97
CA LYS A 44 -8.84 -8.15 9.63
C LYS A 44 -7.59 -8.03 10.50
N VAL A 45 -7.68 -8.47 11.76
CA VAL A 45 -6.51 -8.61 12.64
C VAL A 45 -5.64 -9.76 12.17
N THR A 46 -4.36 -9.49 11.93
CA THR A 46 -3.35 -10.51 11.66
C THR A 46 -2.74 -10.97 12.98
N ARG A 47 -2.57 -12.28 13.11
CA ARG A 47 -2.02 -12.92 14.32
C ARG A 47 -0.69 -13.58 14.00
N ALA A 48 0.20 -13.61 14.98
CA ALA A 48 1.46 -14.31 14.87
C ALA A 48 1.24 -15.81 14.64
N LYS A 49 1.99 -16.38 13.69
CA LYS A 49 1.94 -17.82 13.38
C LYS A 49 2.92 -18.65 14.20
N ILE A 50 3.96 -18.00 14.74
CA ILE A 50 5.02 -18.62 15.54
C ILE A 50 5.35 -17.70 16.71
N SER A 51 5.88 -18.27 17.78
CA SER A 51 6.41 -17.51 18.92
C SER A 51 7.87 -17.13 18.66
N ILE A 52 8.25 -15.89 18.97
CA ILE A 52 9.61 -15.38 18.83
C ILE A 52 9.93 -14.54 20.06
N SER A 53 10.83 -15.05 20.90
CA SER A 53 11.14 -14.48 22.22
C SER A 53 11.79 -13.11 22.13
N GLU A 54 12.63 -12.86 21.13
CA GLU A 54 13.33 -11.59 20.90
C GLU A 54 12.36 -10.42 20.67
N PHE A 55 11.16 -10.71 20.15
CA PHE A 55 10.10 -9.72 19.92
C PHE A 55 9.00 -9.76 21.00
N ASN A 56 9.21 -10.51 22.08
CA ASN A 56 8.19 -10.80 23.10
C ASN A 56 6.86 -11.27 22.49
N LEU A 57 6.96 -12.05 21.41
CA LEU A 57 5.82 -12.42 20.59
C LEU A 57 5.40 -13.86 20.84
N ARG A 58 4.13 -14.06 21.17
CA ARG A 58 3.52 -15.39 21.32
C ARG A 58 2.67 -15.73 20.10
N GLU A 59 2.63 -17.01 19.74
CA GLU A 59 1.72 -17.52 18.71
C GLU A 59 0.28 -17.12 19.02
N GLY A 60 -0.47 -16.72 17.99
CA GLY A 60 -1.84 -16.26 18.13
C GLY A 60 -1.99 -14.82 18.63
N ALA A 61 -0.93 -14.16 19.11
CA ALA A 61 -0.99 -12.76 19.51
C ALA A 61 -1.34 -11.85 18.31
N PRO A 62 -2.17 -10.82 18.49
CA PRO A 62 -2.48 -9.86 17.43
C PRO A 62 -1.25 -8.96 17.17
N ILE A 63 -0.82 -8.87 15.91
CA ILE A 63 0.42 -8.18 15.52
C ILE A 63 0.23 -7.12 14.44
N GLY A 64 -0.96 -7.04 13.87
CA GLY A 64 -1.21 -6.13 12.77
C GLY A 64 -2.62 -6.22 12.23
N LEU A 65 -2.81 -5.49 11.14
CA LEU A 65 -4.09 -5.32 10.48
C LEU A 65 -3.89 -5.42 8.98
N MET A 66 -4.90 -5.96 8.30
CA MET A 66 -4.90 -6.05 6.84
C MET A 66 -6.31 -5.84 6.29
N VAL A 67 -6.39 -5.09 5.20
CA VAL A 67 -7.58 -4.92 4.37
C VAL A 67 -7.24 -5.35 2.95
N THR A 68 -8.10 -6.12 2.31
CA THR A 68 -8.03 -6.37 0.88
C THR A 68 -9.20 -5.67 0.19
N LEU A 69 -8.88 -4.70 -0.66
CA LEU A 69 -9.81 -3.93 -1.46
C LEU A 69 -9.91 -4.53 -2.86
N ARG A 70 -11.14 -4.68 -3.36
CA ARG A 70 -11.48 -5.16 -4.69
C ARG A 70 -12.58 -4.30 -5.30
N SER A 71 -12.76 -4.41 -6.62
CA SER A 71 -13.82 -3.72 -7.35
C SER A 71 -13.79 -2.20 -7.09
N LYS A 72 -14.95 -1.55 -6.96
CA LYS A 72 -15.06 -0.09 -6.78
C LYS A 72 -14.24 0.47 -5.60
N ARG A 73 -14.08 -0.28 -4.50
CA ARG A 73 -13.30 0.19 -3.34
C ARG A 73 -11.82 0.33 -3.66
N LYS A 74 -11.28 -0.62 -4.43
CA LYS A 74 -9.89 -0.58 -4.91
C LYS A 74 -9.68 0.64 -5.81
N ASP A 75 -10.61 0.85 -6.74
CA ASP A 75 -10.53 1.93 -7.73
C ASP A 75 -10.54 3.31 -7.03
N ALA A 76 -11.49 3.53 -6.12
CA ALA A 76 -11.59 4.76 -5.33
C ALA A 76 -10.35 4.98 -4.44
N PHE A 77 -9.83 3.92 -3.82
CA PHE A 77 -8.63 4.00 -3.00
C PHE A 77 -7.40 4.39 -3.82
N LEU A 78 -7.20 3.80 -5.00
CA LEU A 78 -6.07 4.14 -5.89
C LEU A 78 -6.16 5.56 -6.42
N GLU A 79 -7.36 6.01 -6.81
CA GLU A 79 -7.57 7.38 -7.26
C GLU A 79 -7.20 8.39 -6.16
N LYS A 80 -7.70 8.17 -4.93
CA LYS A 80 -7.33 8.99 -3.77
C LYS A 80 -5.83 8.92 -3.49
N LEU A 81 -5.26 7.72 -3.52
CA LEU A 81 -3.85 7.50 -3.22
C LEU A 81 -2.96 8.32 -4.16
N PHE A 82 -3.19 8.21 -5.47
CA PHE A 82 -2.34 8.86 -6.47
C PHE A 82 -2.55 10.37 -6.55
N ARG A 83 -3.79 10.84 -6.42
CA ARG A 83 -4.12 12.25 -6.68
C ARG A 83 -4.07 13.13 -5.42
N ILE A 84 -4.28 12.54 -4.25
CA ILE A 84 -4.43 13.30 -2.99
C ILE A 84 -3.34 12.91 -1.99
N VAL A 85 -3.13 11.62 -1.75
CA VAL A 85 -2.30 11.17 -0.63
C VAL A 85 -0.81 11.30 -0.96
N LEU A 86 -0.35 10.77 -2.09
CA LEU A 86 1.07 10.80 -2.46
C LEU A 86 1.62 12.24 -2.55
N PRO A 87 0.94 13.22 -3.17
CA PRO A 87 1.41 14.60 -3.20
C PRO A 87 1.51 15.28 -1.82
N ARG A 88 0.82 14.76 -0.78
CA ARG A 88 0.86 15.29 0.58
C ARG A 88 2.04 14.76 1.40
N LEU A 89 2.77 13.77 0.89
CA LEU A 89 3.96 13.24 1.58
C LEU A 89 5.09 14.29 1.51
N ARG A 90 5.69 14.61 2.66
CA ARG A 90 6.68 15.69 2.84
C ARG A 90 7.83 15.63 1.83
N ASP A 91 8.37 14.43 1.57
CA ASP A 91 9.55 14.22 0.72
C ASP A 91 9.20 13.45 -0.58
N PHE A 92 7.99 13.63 -1.11
CA PHE A 92 7.56 12.91 -2.29
C PHE A 92 8.27 13.38 -3.58
N GLN A 93 9.14 12.54 -4.13
CA GLN A 93 9.80 12.77 -5.42
C GLN A 93 9.15 11.99 -6.57
N GLY A 94 8.14 11.17 -6.26
CA GLY A 94 7.52 10.22 -7.17
C GLY A 94 7.58 8.80 -6.61
N LEU A 95 6.87 7.89 -7.29
CA LEU A 95 6.94 6.46 -7.04
C LEU A 95 8.20 5.87 -7.66
N SER A 96 8.93 5.07 -6.90
CA SER A 96 10.14 4.41 -7.40
C SER A 96 9.80 3.22 -8.28
N ILE A 97 10.46 3.11 -9.43
CA ILE A 97 10.31 1.97 -10.33
C ILE A 97 11.00 0.71 -9.76
N LYS A 98 11.79 0.84 -8.69
CA LYS A 98 12.44 -0.30 -8.03
C LYS A 98 11.50 -1.08 -7.12
N SER A 99 10.32 -0.56 -6.80
CA SER A 99 9.39 -1.19 -5.85
C SER A 99 8.46 -2.24 -6.46
N PHE A 100 8.69 -2.60 -7.73
CA PHE A 100 8.07 -3.79 -8.33
C PHE A 100 8.78 -5.06 -7.88
N ASP A 101 8.02 -6.13 -7.66
CA ASP A 101 8.52 -7.40 -7.11
C ASP A 101 9.11 -8.38 -8.15
N GLY A 102 9.10 -8.01 -9.43
CA GLY A 102 9.55 -8.88 -10.54
C GLY A 102 8.43 -9.70 -11.17
N GLN A 103 7.27 -9.80 -10.51
CA GLN A 103 6.08 -10.52 -10.98
C GLN A 103 4.94 -9.54 -11.29
N GLY A 104 5.25 -8.26 -11.52
CA GLY A 104 4.26 -7.25 -11.89
C GLY A 104 3.45 -6.66 -10.73
N ASN A 105 3.67 -7.07 -9.48
CA ASN A 105 3.06 -6.39 -8.34
C ASN A 105 3.89 -5.19 -7.92
N TYR A 106 3.22 -4.18 -7.37
CA TYR A 106 3.86 -2.96 -6.89
C TYR A 106 3.66 -2.80 -5.39
N ASN A 107 4.74 -2.55 -4.65
CA ASN A 107 4.69 -2.32 -3.22
C ASN A 107 5.12 -0.89 -2.89
N LEU A 108 4.44 -0.24 -1.95
CA LEU A 108 4.87 1.05 -1.44
C LEU A 108 4.58 1.20 0.05
N GLY A 109 5.52 1.82 0.75
CA GLY A 109 5.35 2.21 2.14
C GLY A 109 4.85 3.64 2.23
N ILE A 110 3.88 3.87 3.11
CA ILE A 110 3.50 5.20 3.58
C ILE A 110 3.99 5.32 5.02
N PRO A 111 4.88 6.27 5.36
CA PRO A 111 5.51 6.33 6.68
C PRO A 111 4.52 6.72 7.78
N GLU A 112 3.50 7.52 7.46
CA GLU A 112 2.58 8.10 8.43
C GLU A 112 1.15 8.02 7.92
N GLN A 113 0.20 7.48 8.70
CA GLN A 113 -1.20 7.39 8.28
C GLN A 113 -1.94 8.74 8.23
N ILE A 114 -1.43 9.76 8.91
CA ILE A 114 -2.03 11.12 8.98
C ILE A 114 -2.03 11.87 7.65
N VAL A 115 -1.34 11.34 6.64
CA VAL A 115 -1.32 11.90 5.28
C VAL A 115 -2.66 11.71 4.57
N PHE A 116 -3.47 10.75 5.03
CA PHE A 116 -4.81 10.52 4.51
C PHE A 116 -5.76 11.60 5.03
N PRO A 117 -6.53 12.27 4.15
CA PRO A 117 -7.41 13.37 4.55
C PRO A 117 -8.53 12.94 5.49
N GLU A 118 -8.87 11.65 5.52
CA GLU A 118 -9.91 11.13 6.43
C GLU A 118 -9.42 10.96 7.87
N ILE A 119 -8.11 11.03 8.12
CA ILE A 119 -7.54 10.92 9.47
C ILE A 119 -7.51 12.28 10.16
N ASP A 120 -8.16 12.35 11.32
CA ASP A 120 -8.06 13.47 12.25
C ASP A 120 -6.80 13.31 13.11
N ALA A 121 -5.72 14.02 12.73
CA ALA A 121 -4.43 13.94 13.41
C ALA A 121 -4.50 14.24 14.93
N SER A 122 -5.49 15.01 15.39
CA SER A 122 -5.67 15.31 16.81
C SER A 122 -6.15 14.12 17.64
N LYS A 123 -6.80 13.14 17.00
CA LYS A 123 -7.34 11.93 17.64
C LYS A 123 -6.43 10.72 17.52
N VAL A 124 -5.39 10.83 16.69
CA VAL A 124 -4.43 9.73 16.47
C VAL A 124 -3.58 9.53 17.71
N LYS A 125 -3.77 8.40 18.39
CA LYS A 125 -2.99 8.02 19.58
C LYS A 125 -1.49 7.87 19.27
N LYS A 126 -1.15 7.40 18.07
CA LYS A 126 0.23 7.16 17.63
C LYS A 126 0.33 7.12 16.11
N ILE A 127 1.38 7.75 15.57
CA ILE A 127 1.69 7.69 14.14
C ILE A 127 2.27 6.32 13.79
N ARG A 128 1.78 5.74 12.69
CA ARG A 128 2.10 4.40 12.19
C ARG A 128 2.25 4.42 10.68
N GLY A 129 3.17 3.61 10.19
CA GLY A 129 3.31 3.36 8.77
C GLY A 129 2.27 2.36 8.23
N LEU A 130 2.03 2.45 6.93
CA LEU A 130 1.19 1.54 6.16
C LEU A 130 2.03 0.92 5.04
N GLN A 131 1.71 -0.31 4.67
CA GLN A 131 2.20 -0.94 3.46
C GLN A 131 1.03 -1.14 2.50
N ILE A 132 1.22 -0.76 1.24
CA ILE A 132 0.23 -0.90 0.19
C ILE A 132 0.83 -1.76 -0.91
N THR A 133 0.17 -2.90 -1.17
CA THR A 133 0.51 -3.80 -2.27
C THR A 133 -0.58 -3.74 -3.33
N ILE A 134 -0.20 -3.37 -4.55
CA ILE A 134 -1.08 -3.33 -5.72
C ILE A 134 -0.80 -4.59 -6.54
N VAL A 135 -1.82 -5.45 -6.66
CA VAL A 135 -1.73 -6.70 -7.41
C VAL A 135 -2.32 -6.51 -8.79
N ILE A 136 -1.52 -6.81 -9.81
CA ILE A 136 -1.84 -6.54 -11.22
C ILE A 136 -1.83 -7.87 -11.98
N ASP A 137 -2.75 -8.00 -12.93
CA ASP A 137 -2.91 -9.12 -13.85
C ASP A 137 -1.84 -9.08 -14.95
N THR A 138 -0.57 -9.23 -14.56
CA THR A 138 0.60 -9.35 -15.45
C THR A 138 1.75 -9.97 -14.69
N ASN A 139 2.68 -10.62 -15.41
CA ASN A 139 3.95 -11.12 -14.88
C ASN A 139 5.13 -10.21 -15.22
N SER A 140 4.89 -9.00 -15.73
CA SER A 140 5.94 -8.08 -16.20
C SER A 140 5.89 -6.74 -15.48
N ASN A 141 7.00 -6.35 -14.83
CA ASN A 141 7.16 -5.03 -14.23
C ASN A 141 6.97 -3.89 -15.24
N LYS A 142 7.38 -4.11 -16.51
CA LYS A 142 7.23 -3.11 -17.58
C LYS A 142 5.76 -2.87 -17.92
N GLU A 143 4.98 -3.92 -18.01
CA GLU A 143 3.54 -3.82 -18.28
C GLU A 143 2.81 -3.22 -17.08
N ALA A 144 3.11 -3.70 -15.87
CA ALA A 144 2.59 -3.18 -14.62
C ALA A 144 2.85 -1.66 -14.47
N TYR A 145 4.07 -1.21 -14.78
CA TYR A 145 4.43 0.20 -14.80
C TYR A 145 3.56 1.01 -15.75
N LYS A 146 3.36 0.55 -16.99
CA LYS A 146 2.50 1.23 -17.98
C LYS A 146 1.06 1.31 -17.49
N ILE A 147 0.53 0.22 -16.92
CA ILE A 147 -0.81 0.17 -16.34
C ILE A 147 -0.95 1.23 -15.25
N LEU A 148 -0.05 1.23 -14.26
CA LEU A 148 -0.11 2.19 -13.14
C LEU A 148 0.06 3.63 -13.60
N ARG A 149 0.99 3.91 -14.52
CA ARG A 149 1.19 5.25 -15.09
C ARG A 149 -0.06 5.75 -15.81
N ASN A 150 -0.74 4.89 -16.58
CA ASN A 150 -2.00 5.23 -17.24
C ASN A 150 -3.16 5.44 -16.25
N LEU A 151 -3.08 4.83 -15.07
CA LEU A 151 -4.00 5.08 -13.95
C LEU A 151 -3.63 6.33 -13.14
N GLY A 152 -2.64 7.10 -13.57
CA GLY A 152 -2.25 8.35 -12.94
C GLY A 152 -1.26 8.21 -11.77
N ALA A 153 -0.60 7.06 -11.64
CA ALA A 153 0.45 6.87 -10.65
C ALA A 153 1.63 7.82 -10.93
N PRO A 154 2.00 8.72 -9.98
CA PRO A 154 3.05 9.71 -10.19
C PRO A 154 4.43 9.09 -9.94
N PHE A 155 5.02 8.45 -10.96
CA PHE A 155 6.38 7.91 -10.88
C PHE A 155 7.45 9.00 -10.93
N GLU A 156 8.60 8.72 -10.29
CA GLU A 156 9.81 9.52 -10.44
C GLU A 156 10.19 9.64 -11.93
N LYS A 157 10.86 10.73 -12.33
CA LYS A 157 11.40 10.86 -13.70
C LYS A 157 12.29 9.64 -14.00
N GLU A 158 12.06 9.01 -15.15
CA GLU A 158 12.73 7.76 -15.53
C GLU A 158 14.25 7.89 -15.39
N SER A 159 14.85 7.02 -14.57
CA SER A 159 16.30 6.89 -14.55
C SER A 159 16.78 6.18 -15.83
N PRO A 160 17.94 6.56 -16.42
CA PRO A 160 18.43 6.02 -17.69
C PRO A 160 18.57 4.49 -17.73
N SER A 161 18.69 3.83 -16.56
CA SER A 161 18.79 2.38 -16.44
C SER A 161 17.49 1.64 -16.75
N PHE A 162 16.31 2.24 -16.49
CA PHE A 162 15.02 1.61 -16.80
C PHE A 162 14.66 1.71 -18.30
N ALA A 163 15.08 2.78 -18.97
CA ALA A 163 14.94 2.93 -20.42
C ALA A 163 15.71 1.83 -21.20
N LYS A 164 16.89 1.41 -20.73
CA LYS A 164 17.69 0.35 -21.37
C LYS A 164 17.05 -1.04 -21.25
N ALA A 165 16.38 -1.37 -20.14
CA ALA A 165 15.67 -2.64 -19.97
C ALA A 165 14.36 -2.73 -20.80
N THR A 166 13.86 -1.58 -21.28
CA THR A 166 12.62 -1.50 -22.05
C THR A 166 12.84 -1.33 -23.56
N GLY A 167 14.07 -1.02 -23.99
CA GLY A 167 14.50 -0.97 -25.38
C GLY A 167 14.87 -2.36 -25.93
N GLY A 168 13.86 -3.14 -26.30
CA GLY A 168 14.05 -4.24 -27.25
C GLY A 168 14.28 -3.67 -28.65
N ARG A 169 15.37 -4.11 -29.28
CA ARG A 169 15.83 -3.88 -30.66
C ARG A 169 14.76 -3.32 -31.62
N SER A 170 14.92 -2.05 -31.98
CA SER A 170 14.58 -1.57 -33.31
C SER A 170 15.89 -1.51 -34.10
N GLY A 171 16.06 -2.47 -35.00
CA GLY A 171 17.23 -2.69 -35.84
C GLY A 171 17.12 -4.06 -36.48
#